data_AF-A0A925IDG3-F1
#
_entry.id   AF-A0A925IDG3-F1
#
_cell.length_a   1.000
_cell.length_b   1.000
_cell.length_c   1.000
_cell.angle_alpha   90.00
_cell.angle_beta   90.00
_cell.angle_gamma   90.00
#
_symmetry.space_group_name_H-M   'P 1'
#
loop_
_entity.id
_entity.type
_entity.pdbx_description
1 polymer ?
#
loop_
_entity_poly.entity_id
_entity_poly.type
_entity_poly.pdbx_seq_one_letter_code
_entity_poly.pdbx_strand_id
1 'polypeptide(L)'
;AVVLTLYPSKKDKNITPAVGEKQAGNDFLPVIVFIATGVLDTVIKYVEKNFITPSNHDEYLINTFSVAFLGGFLYFVIQLLSKKIVFQPKALLAGIFIGIPNYFSIWCLMSVLKTYGSISSVIIPVNNMGIVLLSALVAWLFFKEKLSSLNWSGIALAILAILMIALGN
;
A
#
# COMPACT_ATOMS: atom_id res chain seq x y z
N ALA A 1 -12.86 0.95 -3.28
CA ALA A 1 -13.34 0.95 -1.88
C ALA A 1 -13.67 2.35 -1.38
N VAL A 2 -12.74 3.31 -1.45
CA VAL A 2 -12.99 4.73 -1.10
C VAL A 2 -14.18 5.35 -1.87
N VAL A 3 -14.35 5.00 -3.15
CA VAL A 3 -15.50 5.46 -3.96
C VAL A 3 -16.84 4.86 -3.50
N LEU A 4 -16.83 3.61 -3.01
CA LEU A 4 -18.04 2.93 -2.51
C LEU A 4 -18.46 3.44 -1.13
N THR A 5 -17.51 3.93 -0.32
CA THR A 5 -17.80 4.63 0.94
C THR A 5 -18.23 6.08 0.73
N LEU A 6 -17.89 6.70 -0.41
CA LEU A 6 -18.25 8.07 -0.76
C LEU A 6 -19.57 8.19 -1.55
N TYR A 7 -20.23 7.09 -1.88
CA TYR A 7 -21.53 7.14 -2.55
C TYR A 7 -22.60 7.60 -1.55
N PRO A 8 -23.18 8.81 -1.70
CA PRO A 8 -24.06 9.37 -0.68
C PRO A 8 -25.39 8.61 -0.68
N SER A 9 -25.60 7.79 0.35
CA SER A 9 -26.91 7.25 0.68
C SER A 9 -27.78 8.40 1.20
N LYS A 10 -28.74 8.85 0.39
CA LYS A 10 -29.75 9.87 0.74
C LYS A 10 -30.68 9.37 1.86
N LYS A 11 -30.22 9.31 3.11
CA LYS A 11 -31.05 9.23 4.33
C LYS A 11 -30.20 9.19 5.60
N ASP A 12 -29.49 10.25 5.93
CA ASP A 12 -29.24 10.63 7.33
C ASP A 12 -28.69 12.06 7.39
N LYS A 13 -29.53 13.01 7.84
CA LYS A 13 -29.23 14.44 7.85
C LYS A 13 -28.55 14.93 9.15
N ASN A 14 -28.14 14.04 10.05
CA ASN A 14 -27.53 14.42 11.33
C ASN A 14 -26.37 13.51 11.76
N ILE A 15 -25.48 13.14 10.82
CA ILE A 15 -24.20 12.52 11.16
C ILE A 15 -23.12 13.37 10.49
N THR A 16 -22.47 14.19 11.30
CA THR A 16 -21.25 14.91 10.93
C THR A 16 -20.30 13.93 10.24
N PRO A 17 -19.91 14.16 8.98
CA PRO A 17 -18.97 13.26 8.32
C PRO A 17 -17.61 13.42 9.00
N ALA A 18 -17.24 12.45 9.82
CA ALA A 18 -15.86 12.24 10.24
C ALA A 18 -15.09 11.56 9.07
N VAL A 19 -15.10 12.20 7.91
CA VAL A 19 -14.21 11.87 6.79
C VAL A 19 -13.78 13.19 6.19
N GLY A 20 -12.61 13.59 6.63
CA GLY A 20 -12.00 14.88 6.45
C GLY A 20 -10.87 14.92 7.45
N GLU A 21 -9.88 14.04 7.28
CA GLU A 21 -8.55 14.40 7.74
C GLU A 21 -8.30 15.76 7.10
N LYS A 22 -8.32 16.80 7.94
CA LYS A 22 -7.71 18.06 7.57
C LYS A 22 -6.31 17.67 7.08
N GLN A 23 -6.05 17.81 5.78
CA GLN A 23 -4.72 18.14 5.30
C GLN A 23 -4.39 19.49 5.92
N ALA A 24 -4.06 19.49 7.22
CA ALA A 24 -3.29 20.55 7.81
C ALA A 24 -2.04 20.60 6.95
N GLY A 25 -1.76 21.76 6.34
CA GLY A 25 -0.53 22.00 5.61
C GLY A 25 0.63 21.68 6.52
N ASN A 26 1.11 20.45 6.43
CA ASN A 26 2.22 19.94 7.20
C ASN A 26 3.16 19.38 6.15
N ASP A 27 3.98 20.27 5.59
CA ASP A 27 4.98 19.97 4.56
C ASP A 27 5.97 18.86 5.01
N PHE A 28 5.91 18.47 6.28
CA PHE A 28 6.63 17.36 6.89
C PHE A 28 6.02 15.97 6.66
N LEU A 29 4.74 15.86 6.28
CA LEU A 29 4.08 14.57 5.99
C LEU A 29 4.82 13.75 4.92
N PRO A 30 5.21 14.32 3.77
CA PRO A 30 6.01 13.62 2.76
C PRO A 30 7.34 13.09 3.32
N VAL A 31 8.00 13.85 4.20
CA VAL A 31 9.28 13.47 4.80
C VAL A 31 9.10 12.29 5.75
N ILE A 32 8.05 12.31 6.57
CA ILE A 32 7.74 11.20 7.49
C ILE A 32 7.43 9.92 6.71
N VAL A 33 6.63 10.02 5.65
CA VAL A 33 6.30 8.87 4.78
C VAL A 33 7.56 8.37 4.08
N PHE A 34 8.43 9.26 3.59
CA PHE A 34 9.69 8.88 2.96
C PHE A 34 10.61 8.10 3.92
N ILE A 35 10.78 8.58 5.15
CA ILE A 35 11.60 7.90 6.15
C ILE A 35 10.97 6.56 6.54
N ALA A 36 9.67 6.53 6.82
CA ALA A 36 8.98 5.31 7.23
C ALA A 36 9.04 4.22 6.15
N THR A 37 8.83 4.59 4.88
CA THR A 37 8.91 3.66 3.74
C THR A 37 10.34 3.16 3.53
N GLY A 38 11.35 4.04 3.56
CA GLY A 38 12.75 3.64 3.45
C GLY A 38 13.22 2.71 4.57
N VAL A 39 12.78 2.95 5.81
CA VAL A 39 13.03 2.04 6.94
C VAL A 39 12.35 0.70 6.72
N LEU A 40 11.08 0.69 6.29
CA LEU A 40 10.33 -0.54 6.01
C LEU A 40 11.03 -1.40 4.95
N ASP A 41 11.44 -0.80 3.83
CA ASP A 41 12.12 -1.51 2.76
C ASP A 41 13.48 -2.08 3.20
N THR A 42 14.21 -1.32 4.02
CA THR A 42 15.48 -1.77 4.59
C THR A 42 15.27 -2.95 5.53
N VAL A 43 14.23 -2.92 6.36
CA VAL A 43 13.87 -4.03 7.26
C VAL A 43 13.47 -5.26 6.44
N ILE A 44 12.67 -5.12 5.39
CA ILE A 44 12.27 -6.23 4.51
C ILE A 44 13.53 -6.90 3.92
N LYS A 45 14.44 -6.10 3.36
CA LYS A 45 15.71 -6.61 2.79
C LYS A 45 16.61 -7.24 3.85
N TYR A 46 16.66 -6.66 5.05
CA TYR A 46 17.44 -7.20 6.17
C TYR A 46 16.89 -8.55 6.63
N VAL A 47 15.57 -8.67 6.75
CA VAL A 47 14.89 -9.92 7.12
C VAL A 47 15.08 -10.98 6.05
N GLU A 48 14.93 -10.61 4.77
CA GLU A 48 15.20 -11.50 3.64
C GLU A 48 16.62 -12.08 3.71
N LYS A 49 17.64 -11.22 3.86
CA LYS A 49 19.05 -11.65 3.84
C LYS A 49 19.45 -12.50 5.05
N ASN A 50 18.93 -12.21 6.23
CA ASN A 50 19.40 -12.83 7.48
C ASN A 50 18.50 -13.95 8.00
N PHE A 51 17.21 -13.94 7.66
CA PHE A 51 16.21 -14.83 8.27
C PHE A 51 15.38 -15.64 7.26
N ILE A 52 15.42 -15.31 5.96
CA ILE A 52 14.66 -16.04 4.94
C ILE A 52 15.57 -17.04 4.20
N THR A 53 15.44 -18.31 4.56
CA THR A 53 16.01 -19.46 3.85
C THR A 53 15.03 -19.92 2.75
N PRO A 54 15.45 -20.55 1.63
CA PRO A 54 14.58 -20.90 0.49
C PRO A 54 13.33 -21.72 0.83
N SER A 55 13.34 -22.40 1.99
CA SER A 55 12.28 -23.24 2.54
C SER A 55 11.27 -22.53 3.46
N ASN A 56 11.60 -21.36 4.03
CA ASN A 56 10.80 -20.72 5.10
C ASN A 56 10.09 -19.43 4.65
N HIS A 57 10.11 -19.16 3.34
CA HIS A 57 9.56 -17.94 2.76
C HIS A 57 8.06 -17.78 3.00
N ASP A 58 7.30 -18.84 2.76
CA ASP A 58 5.86 -18.83 2.92
C ASP A 58 5.47 -18.75 4.40
N GLU A 59 6.27 -19.34 5.28
CA GLU A 59 6.10 -19.26 6.74
C GLU A 59 6.26 -17.82 7.25
N TYR A 60 7.24 -17.06 6.73
CA TYR A 60 7.43 -15.66 7.07
C TYR A 60 6.24 -14.79 6.68
N LEU A 61 5.71 -14.97 5.46
CA LEU A 61 4.54 -14.23 4.99
C LEU A 61 3.30 -14.61 5.81
N ILE A 62 3.05 -15.89 6.05
CA ILE A 62 1.92 -16.36 6.85
C ILE A 62 1.99 -15.75 8.26
N ASN A 63 3.16 -15.77 8.90
CA ASN A 63 3.32 -15.21 10.24
C ASN A 63 3.11 -13.69 10.27
N THR A 64 3.67 -12.97 9.31
CA THR A 64 3.52 -11.50 9.21
C THR A 64 2.06 -11.09 9.02
N PHE A 65 1.35 -11.72 8.07
CA PHE A 65 -0.07 -11.46 7.85
C PHE A 65 -0.95 -11.94 9.01
N SER A 66 -0.56 -13.01 9.71
CA SER A 66 -1.27 -13.49 10.91
C SER A 66 -1.17 -12.49 12.06
N VAL A 67 0.01 -11.92 12.32
CA VAL A 67 0.18 -10.87 13.34
C VAL A 67 -0.62 -9.62 12.97
N ALA A 68 -0.58 -9.20 11.69
CA ALA A 68 -1.38 -8.08 11.20
C ALA A 68 -2.90 -8.33 11.35
N PHE A 69 -3.36 -9.54 11.03
CA PHE A 69 -4.75 -9.95 11.21
C PHE A 69 -5.14 -9.93 12.69
N LEU A 70 -4.30 -10.45 13.58
CA LEU A 70 -4.58 -10.49 15.02
C LEU A 70 -4.68 -9.08 15.61
N GLY A 71 -3.76 -8.18 15.22
CA GLY A 71 -3.79 -6.78 15.62
C GLY A 71 -5.03 -6.04 15.11
N GLY A 72 -5.36 -6.22 13.82
CA GLY A 72 -6.57 -5.65 13.22
C GLY A 72 -7.86 -6.20 13.83
N PHE A 73 -7.89 -7.50 14.12
CA PHE A 73 -9.00 -8.17 14.78
C PHE A 73 -9.19 -7.66 16.21
N LEU A 74 -8.10 -7.52 16.98
CA LEU A 74 -8.16 -6.98 18.34
C LEU A 74 -8.68 -5.54 18.34
N TYR A 75 -8.17 -4.71 17.42
CA TYR A 75 -8.68 -3.34 17.23
C TYR A 75 -10.18 -3.33 16.89
N PHE A 76 -10.60 -4.19 15.96
CA PHE A 76 -12.00 -4.35 15.59
C PHE A 76 -12.88 -4.77 16.79
N VAL A 77 -12.43 -5.74 17.60
CA VAL A 77 -13.15 -6.19 18.81
C VAL A 77 -13.27 -5.06 19.83
N ILE A 78 -12.20 -4.32 20.11
CA ILE A 78 -12.22 -3.17 21.03
C ILE A 78 -13.24 -2.12 20.57
N GLN A 79 -13.29 -1.86 19.26
CA GLN A 79 -14.17 -0.85 18.69
C GLN A 79 -15.64 -1.31 18.63
N LEU A 80 -15.86 -2.61 18.46
CA LEU A 80 -17.17 -3.25 18.53
C LEU A 80 -17.74 -3.21 19.97
N LEU A 81 -16.91 -3.54 20.97
CA LEU A 81 -17.27 -3.45 22.39
C LEU A 81 -17.55 -2.00 22.83
N SER A 82 -16.81 -1.04 22.25
CA SER A 82 -17.04 0.39 22.45
C SER A 82 -18.29 0.93 21.74
N LYS A 83 -19.07 0.07 21.04
CA LYS A 83 -20.24 0.42 20.21
C LYS A 83 -20.00 1.52 19.16
N LYS A 84 -18.73 1.72 18.75
CA LYS A 84 -18.36 2.78 17.79
C LYS A 84 -18.49 2.33 16.33
N ILE A 85 -18.67 1.02 16.07
CA ILE A 85 -18.78 0.47 14.72
C ILE A 85 -20.00 -0.44 14.61
N VAL A 86 -20.74 -0.30 13.51
CA VAL A 86 -21.76 -1.25 13.07
C VAL A 86 -21.12 -2.23 12.11
N PHE A 87 -21.27 -3.54 12.37
CA PHE A 87 -20.75 -4.56 11.48
C PHE A 87 -21.45 -4.48 10.11
N GLN A 88 -20.67 -4.24 9.06
CA GLN A 88 -21.18 -4.19 7.69
C GLN A 88 -20.52 -5.31 6.88
N PRO A 89 -21.29 -6.30 6.36
CA PRO A 89 -20.72 -7.39 5.55
C PRO A 89 -20.08 -6.87 4.25
N LYS A 90 -20.51 -5.70 3.75
CA LYS A 90 -19.86 -5.01 2.63
C LYS A 90 -18.42 -4.58 2.94
N ALA A 91 -18.15 -4.17 4.19
CA ALA A 91 -16.81 -3.78 4.62
C ALA A 91 -15.87 -4.99 4.69
N LEU A 92 -16.38 -6.14 5.14
CA LEU A 92 -15.64 -7.40 5.11
C LEU A 92 -15.27 -7.80 3.67
N LEU A 93 -16.24 -7.74 2.75
CA LEU A 93 -15.99 -8.06 1.34
C LEU A 93 -14.98 -7.09 0.71
N ALA A 94 -15.09 -5.78 0.98
CA ALA A 94 -14.11 -4.79 0.53
C ALA A 94 -12.71 -5.03 1.10
N GLY A 95 -12.60 -5.45 2.37
CA GLY A 95 -11.34 -5.83 3.00
C GLY A 95 -10.69 -7.02 2.31
N ILE A 96 -11.46 -8.05 1.95
CA ILE A 96 -10.95 -9.20 1.19
C ILE A 96 -10.45 -8.77 -0.19
N PHE A 97 -11.23 -7.96 -0.91
CA PHE A 97 -10.84 -7.46 -2.24
C PHE A 97 -9.56 -6.61 -2.23
N ILE A 98 -9.25 -5.91 -1.15
CA ILE A 98 -8.00 -5.14 -1.00
C ILE A 98 -6.86 -6.02 -0.47
N GLY A 99 -7.17 -6.97 0.43
CA GLY A 99 -6.18 -7.82 1.07
C GLY A 99 -5.53 -8.83 0.12
N ILE A 100 -6.30 -9.42 -0.79
CA ILE A 100 -5.78 -10.36 -1.80
C ILE A 100 -4.65 -9.75 -2.65
N PRO A 101 -4.85 -8.60 -3.33
CA PRO A 101 -3.77 -8.00 -4.12
C PRO A 101 -2.61 -7.51 -3.24
N ASN A 102 -2.85 -7.11 -1.99
CA ASN A 102 -1.78 -6.74 -1.07
C ASN A 102 -0.87 -7.92 -0.69
N TYR A 103 -1.47 -9.07 -0.36
CA TYR A 103 -0.71 -10.31 -0.11
C TYR A 103 0.10 -10.71 -1.33
N PHE A 104 -0.53 -10.72 -2.50
CA PHE A 104 0.13 -11.08 -3.75
C PHE A 104 1.29 -10.13 -4.09
N SER A 105 1.16 -8.84 -3.79
CA SER A 105 2.23 -7.85 -4.01
C SER A 105 3.49 -8.18 -3.21
N ILE A 106 3.36 -8.48 -1.91
CA ILE A 106 4.51 -8.81 -1.05
C ILE A 106 5.08 -10.18 -1.43
N TRP A 107 4.21 -11.15 -1.72
CA TRP A 107 4.62 -12.48 -2.18
C TRP A 107 5.42 -12.43 -3.49
N CYS A 108 4.98 -11.63 -4.46
CA CYS A 108 5.70 -11.41 -5.71
C CYS A 108 7.04 -10.71 -5.48
N LEU A 109 7.06 -9.64 -4.69
CA LEU A 109 8.29 -8.92 -4.34
C LEU A 109 9.33 -9.84 -3.70
N MET A 110 8.91 -10.62 -2.71
CA MET A 110 9.80 -11.53 -2.00
C MET A 110 10.25 -12.72 -2.89
N SER A 111 9.38 -13.19 -3.80
CA SER A 111 9.75 -14.19 -4.82
C SER A 111 10.82 -13.67 -5.79
N VAL A 112 10.71 -12.41 -6.22
CA VAL A 112 11.70 -11.78 -7.12
C VAL A 112 13.02 -11.54 -6.39
N LEU A 113 12.97 -11.07 -5.13
CA LEU A 113 14.14 -10.92 -4.28
C LEU A 113 14.87 -12.25 -4.06
N LYS A 114 14.15 -13.37 -3.90
CA LYS A 114 14.75 -14.71 -3.84
C LYS A 114 15.54 -15.08 -5.09
N THR A 115 14.96 -14.86 -6.28
CA THR A 115 15.62 -15.26 -7.55
C THR A 115 16.73 -14.29 -7.96
N TYR A 116 16.62 -13.01 -7.60
CA TYR A 116 17.50 -11.94 -8.04
C TYR A 116 18.09 -11.12 -6.88
N GLY A 117 18.34 -11.74 -5.72
CA GLY A 117 18.75 -11.04 -4.49
C GLY A 117 20.03 -10.18 -4.64
N SER A 118 20.91 -10.56 -5.57
CA SER A 118 22.08 -9.78 -5.99
C SER A 118 21.74 -8.41 -6.56
N ILE A 119 20.54 -8.26 -7.15
CA ILE A 119 20.01 -7.05 -7.79
C ILE A 119 18.88 -6.40 -6.94
N SER A 120 18.75 -6.78 -5.66
CA SER A 120 17.77 -6.20 -4.72
C SER A 120 17.86 -4.67 -4.61
N SER A 121 19.03 -4.09 -4.93
CA SER A 121 19.25 -2.64 -4.99
C SER A 121 18.49 -1.93 -6.13
N VAL A 122 18.10 -2.67 -7.18
CA VAL A 122 17.29 -2.17 -8.31
C VAL A 122 15.82 -2.52 -8.10
N ILE A 123 15.53 -3.75 -7.62
CA ILE A 123 14.16 -4.27 -7.49
C ILE A 123 13.31 -3.43 -6.53
N ILE A 124 13.85 -3.03 -5.37
CA ILE A 124 13.11 -2.26 -4.36
C ILE A 124 12.72 -0.86 -4.90
N PRO A 125 13.64 -0.03 -5.45
CA PRO A 125 13.27 1.24 -6.06
C PRO A 125 12.28 1.10 -7.23
N VAL A 126 12.46 0.09 -8.08
CA VAL A 126 11.56 -0.18 -9.21
C VAL A 126 10.17 -0.55 -8.72
N ASN A 127 10.04 -1.36 -7.68
CA ASN A 127 8.75 -1.71 -7.07
C ASN A 127 8.06 -0.46 -6.50
N ASN A 128 8.78 0.36 -5.73
CA ASN A 128 8.21 1.56 -5.10
C ASN A 128 7.74 2.59 -6.13
N MET A 129 8.58 2.90 -7.13
CA MET A 129 8.20 3.81 -8.22
C MET A 129 7.14 3.19 -9.14
N GLY A 130 7.18 1.87 -9.34
CA GLY A 130 6.21 1.12 -10.13
C GLY A 130 4.81 1.18 -9.55
N ILE A 131 4.67 1.05 -8.22
CA ILE A 131 3.39 1.20 -7.52
C ILE A 131 2.84 2.62 -7.66
N VAL A 132 3.68 3.64 -7.53
CA VAL A 132 3.28 5.05 -7.73
C VAL A 132 2.83 5.28 -9.18
N LEU A 133 3.56 4.78 -10.17
CA LEU A 133 3.18 4.88 -11.58
C LEU A 133 1.88 4.12 -11.90
N LEU A 134 1.76 2.87 -11.47
CA LEU A 134 0.57 2.05 -11.71
C LEU A 134 -0.65 2.65 -11.03
N SER A 135 -0.52 3.14 -9.78
CA SER A 135 -1.62 3.80 -9.10
C SER A 135 -2.04 5.09 -9.80
N ALA A 136 -1.09 5.90 -10.30
CA ALA A 136 -1.39 7.09 -11.10
C ALA A 136 -2.09 6.75 -12.43
N LEU A 137 -1.63 5.70 -13.13
CA LEU A 137 -2.25 5.24 -14.38
C LEU A 137 -3.65 4.67 -14.16
N VAL A 138 -3.84 3.85 -13.13
CA VAL A 138 -5.15 3.29 -12.76
C VAL A 138 -6.10 4.41 -12.35
N ALA A 139 -5.63 5.39 -11.56
CA ALA A 139 -6.41 6.55 -11.18
C ALA A 139 -6.86 7.34 -12.43
N TRP A 140 -5.93 7.61 -13.35
CA TRP A 140 -6.24 8.27 -14.62
C TRP A 140 -7.28 7.50 -15.45
N LEU A 141 -7.11 6.18 -15.60
CA LEU A 141 -7.99 5.34 -16.42
C LEU A 141 -9.41 5.23 -15.83
N PHE A 142 -9.52 4.98 -14.52
CA PHE A 142 -10.82 4.73 -13.86
C PHE A 142 -11.57 6.01 -13.52
N PHE A 143 -10.89 7.06 -13.08
CA PHE A 143 -11.54 8.30 -12.67
C PHE A 143 -11.68 9.30 -13.83
N LYS A 144 -11.08 9.04 -14.99
CA LYS A 144 -11.03 9.95 -16.15
C LYS A 144 -10.59 11.36 -15.75
N GLU A 145 -9.73 11.47 -14.74
CA GLU A 145 -9.23 12.76 -14.28
C GLU A 145 -8.34 13.39 -15.35
N LYS A 146 -8.50 14.70 -15.57
CA LYS A 146 -7.59 15.46 -16.43
C LYS A 146 -6.30 15.67 -15.66
N LEU A 147 -5.32 14.80 -15.89
CA LEU A 147 -3.98 14.98 -15.33
C LEU A 147 -3.39 16.32 -15.80
N SER A 148 -3.00 17.15 -14.83
CA SER A 148 -2.27 18.40 -15.10
C SER A 148 -0.93 18.12 -15.79
N SER A 149 -0.41 19.08 -16.54
CA SER A 149 0.91 18.99 -17.19
C SER A 149 2.04 18.64 -16.20
N LEU A 150 1.89 19.04 -14.92
CA LEU A 150 2.85 18.72 -13.86
C LEU A 150 2.84 17.23 -13.49
N ASN A 151 1.67 16.60 -13.41
CA ASN A 151 1.55 15.17 -13.12
C ASN A 151 2.13 14.34 -14.28
N TRP A 152 1.90 14.77 -15.52
CA TRP A 152 2.52 14.15 -16.69
C TRP A 152 4.04 14.23 -16.67
N SER A 153 4.60 15.36 -16.25
CA SER A 153 6.06 15.50 -16.08
C SER A 153 6.60 14.56 -14.99
N GLY A 154 5.88 14.40 -13.87
CA GLY A 154 6.26 13.47 -12.80
C GLY A 154 6.21 12.01 -13.24
N ILE A 155 5.18 11.62 -14.01
CA ILE A 155 5.08 10.28 -14.61
C ILE A 155 6.25 10.02 -15.57
N ALA A 156 6.54 10.96 -16.47
CA ALA A 156 7.66 10.84 -17.40
C ALA A 156 9.00 10.72 -16.66
N LEU A 157 9.20 11.50 -15.60
CA LEU A 157 10.42 11.51 -14.80
C LEU A 157 10.58 10.22 -13.99
N ALA A 158 9.49 9.67 -13.44
CA ALA A 158 9.50 8.36 -12.76
C ALA A 158 9.82 7.22 -13.73
N ILE A 159 9.27 7.24 -14.95
CA ILE A 159 9.60 6.26 -16.01
C ILE A 159 11.09 6.34 -16.36
N LEU A 160 11.61 7.55 -16.58
CA LEU A 160 13.03 7.77 -16.86
C LEU A 160 13.93 7.28 -15.71
N ALA A 161 13.56 7.54 -14.46
CA ALA A 161 14.30 7.07 -13.30
C ALA A 161 14.34 5.53 -13.23
N ILE A 162 13.20 4.86 -13.42
CA ILE A 162 13.12 3.40 -13.46
C ILE A 162 14.00 2.84 -14.58
N LEU A 163 13.92 3.43 -15.79
CA LEU A 163 14.70 2.99 -16.94
C LEU A 163 16.21 3.16 -16.72
N MET A 164 16.65 4.27 -16.13
CA MET A 164 18.05 4.49 -15.80
C MET A 164 18.56 3.49 -14.75
N ILE A 165 17.77 3.18 -13.72
CA ILE A 165 18.16 2.21 -12.70
C ILE A 165 18.19 0.79 -13.29
N ALA A 166 17.22 0.45 -14.15
CA ALA A 166 17.14 -0.87 -14.77
C ALA A 166 18.23 -1.12 -15.83
N LEU A 167 18.63 -0.09 -16.58
CA LEU A 167 19.69 -0.16 -17.61
C LEU A 167 21.10 0.10 -17.07
N GLY A 168 21.22 0.69 -15.86
CA GLY A 168 22.49 0.98 -15.20
C GLY A 168 23.14 -0.21 -14.48
N ASN A 169 22.59 -1.41 -14.66
CA ASN A 169 23.08 -2.69 -14.14
C ASN A 169 23.47 -3.59 -15.32
#